data_AF-A0A0S8F0L6-F1
#
_entry.id   AF-A0A0S8F0L6-F1
#
_cell.length_a   1.000
_cell.length_b   1.000
_cell.length_c   1.000
_cell.angle_alpha   90.00
_cell.angle_beta   90.00
_cell.angle_gamma   90.00
#
_symmetry.space_group_name_H-M   'P 1'
#
loop_
_entity.id
_entity.type
_entity.pdbx_description
1 polymer ?
#
loop_
_entity_poly.entity_id
_entity_poly.type
_entity_poly.pdbx_seq_one_letter_code
_entity_poly.pdbx_strand_id
1 'polypeptide(L)' 'MCDPNRGDPANPLFLLNHFLTGLGGSPDLAEMINYNPLFIDRAQQCEDEGNALPNFVAVDFYDIGDLFEVVDALNGV' A
#
# COMPACT_ATOMS: atom_id res chain seq x y z
N MET A 1 2.64 -9.17 -7.57
CA MET A 1 1.71 -8.94 -8.70
C MET A 1 0.76 -7.84 -8.31
N CYS A 2 1.01 -6.67 -8.86
CA CYS A 2 0.25 -5.44 -8.67
C CYS A 2 -0.71 -5.22 -9.84
N ASP A 3 -1.40 -6.29 -10.25
CA ASP A 3 -2.31 -6.23 -11.40
C ASP A 3 -3.52 -5.33 -11.10
N PRO A 4 -4.06 -4.66 -12.13
CA PRO A 4 -5.32 -3.95 -12.02
C PRO A 4 -6.45 -4.91 -11.59
N ASN A 5 -7.04 -4.64 -10.43
CA ASN A 5 -8.21 -5.38 -9.94
C ASN A 5 -9.53 -4.67 -10.27
N ARG A 6 -9.60 -3.35 -10.00
CA ARG A 6 -10.75 -2.50 -10.27
C ARG A 6 -10.33 -1.13 -10.77
N GLY A 7 -11.24 -0.48 -11.52
CA GLY A 7 -11.01 0.82 -12.12
C GLY A 7 -10.53 0.72 -13.57
N ASP A 8 -10.24 1.87 -14.16
CA ASP A 8 -9.65 1.99 -15.49
C ASP A 8 -8.15 2.37 -15.32
N PRO A 9 -7.21 1.56 -15.84
CA PRO A 9 -5.77 1.85 -15.80
C PRO A 9 -5.36 3.16 -16.48
N ALA A 10 -6.21 3.75 -17.32
CA ALA A 10 -5.95 5.05 -17.93
C ALA A 10 -6.15 6.23 -16.96
N ASN A 11 -6.75 6.01 -15.79
CA ASN A 11 -6.91 7.06 -14.79
C ASN A 11 -5.57 7.41 -14.11
N PRO A 12 -5.37 8.67 -13.71
CA PRO A 12 -4.16 9.08 -13.00
C PRO A 12 -4.10 8.59 -11.54
N LEU A 13 -5.15 7.95 -11.04
CA LEU A 13 -5.23 7.44 -9.67
C LEU A 13 -4.72 6.01 -9.61
N PHE A 14 -3.72 5.77 -8.75
CA PHE A 14 -3.26 4.43 -8.39
C PHE A 14 -3.52 4.18 -6.90
N LEU A 15 -4.56 3.37 -6.65
CA LEU A 15 -4.91 2.85 -5.33
C LEU A 15 -4.09 1.59 -4.99
N LEU A 16 -3.17 1.71 -4.04
CA LEU A 16 -2.49 0.58 -3.42
C LEU A 16 -3.26 0.11 -2.19
N ASN A 17 -3.91 -1.05 -2.32
CA ASN A 17 -4.51 -1.73 -1.17
C ASN A 17 -3.43 -2.58 -0.46
N HIS A 18 -3.12 -2.19 0.77
CA HIS A 18 -2.14 -2.85 1.64
C HIS A 18 -2.80 -3.22 2.98
N PHE A 19 -3.63 -4.25 2.95
CA PHE A 19 -4.27 -4.81 4.14
C PHE A 19 -4.56 -6.29 3.91
N LEU A 20 -4.62 -7.06 5.00
CA LEU A 20 -5.11 -8.44 4.98
C LEU A 20 -6.56 -8.43 5.48
N THR A 21 -7.46 -9.09 4.76
CA THR A 21 -8.86 -9.21 5.18
C THR A 21 -9.19 -10.63 5.62
N GLY A 22 -9.69 -10.76 6.86
CA GLY A 22 -10.32 -11.98 7.36
C GLY A 22 -11.85 -11.85 7.32
N LEU A 23 -12.51 -12.03 8.47
CA LEU A 23 -13.93 -11.67 8.63
C LEU A 23 -14.15 -10.14 8.72
N GLY A 24 -13.06 -9.37 8.79
CA GLY A 24 -12.98 -7.91 8.85
C GLY A 24 -11.52 -7.49 9.02
N GLY A 25 -11.29 -6.20 9.26
CA GLY A 25 -9.97 -5.71 9.67
C GLY A 25 -9.61 -6.23 11.07
N SER A 26 -8.35 -6.61 11.27
CA SER A 26 -7.81 -7.06 12.55
C SER A 26 -6.50 -6.33 12.87
N PRO A 27 -6.32 -5.79 14.09
CA PRO A 27 -5.04 -5.20 14.51
C PRO A 27 -3.86 -6.18 14.37
N ASP A 28 -4.04 -7.45 14.73
CA ASP A 28 -3.00 -8.49 14.59
C ASP A 28 -2.58 -8.68 13.11
N LEU A 29 -3.54 -8.55 12.19
CA LEU A 29 -3.26 -8.63 10.75
C LEU A 29 -2.50 -7.40 10.26
N ALA A 30 -2.84 -6.21 10.76
CA ALA A 30 -2.11 -4.97 10.47
C ALA A 30 -0.68 -5.03 11.03
N GLU A 31 -0.50 -5.53 12.26
CA GLU A 31 0.83 -5.70 12.89
C GLU A 31 1.75 -6.61 12.08
N MET A 32 1.21 -7.58 11.34
CA MET A 32 2.03 -8.46 10.50
C MET A 32 2.57 -7.79 9.24
N ILE A 33 1.90 -6.77 8.70
CA ILE A 33 2.22 -6.26 7.35
C ILE A 33 2.43 -4.76 7.23
N ASN A 34 1.99 -3.94 8.18
CA ASN A 34 2.09 -2.48 8.09
C ASN A 34 3.51 -1.96 8.43
N TYR A 35 4.48 -2.83 8.66
CA TYR A 35 5.86 -2.43 8.99
C TYR A 35 6.81 -2.61 7.80
N ASN A 36 7.85 -1.78 7.80
CA ASN A 36 8.98 -1.93 6.90
C ASN A 36 9.86 -3.13 7.31
N PRO A 37 10.54 -3.80 6.35
CA PRO A 37 10.65 -3.42 4.93
C PRO A 37 9.48 -3.90 4.06
N LEU A 38 8.60 -4.77 4.57
CA LEU A 38 7.55 -5.40 3.75
C LEU A 38 6.63 -4.37 3.08
N PHE A 39 6.26 -3.31 3.81
CA PHE A 39 5.36 -2.30 3.28
C PHE A 39 6.02 -1.49 2.16
N ILE A 40 7.20 -0.89 2.40
CA ILE A 40 7.89 -0.13 1.36
C ILE A 40 8.28 -0.98 0.15
N ASP A 41 8.76 -2.21 0.36
CA ASP A 41 9.14 -3.13 -0.72
C ASP A 41 7.93 -3.42 -1.63
N ARG A 42 6.74 -3.59 -1.05
CA ARG A 42 5.51 -3.79 -1.82
C ARG A 42 5.10 -2.54 -2.59
N ALA A 43 5.21 -1.36 -1.98
CA ALA A 43 4.86 -0.12 -2.65
C ALA A 43 5.78 0.13 -3.87
N GLN A 44 7.08 -0.07 -3.70
CA GLN A 44 8.09 0.06 -4.76
C GLN A 44 7.92 -1.01 -5.84
N GLN A 45 7.65 -2.26 -5.46
CA GLN A 45 7.33 -3.32 -6.43
C GLN A 45 6.14 -2.92 -7.31
N CYS A 46 5.11 -2.33 -6.72
CA CYS A 46 3.94 -1.88 -7.48
C CYS A 46 4.23 -0.68 -8.38
N GLU A 47 5.12 0.22 -7.95
CA GLU A 47 5.62 1.30 -8.80
C GLU A 47 6.37 0.76 -10.02
N ASP A 48 7.27 -0.20 -9.81
CA ASP A 48 8.07 -0.83 -10.85
C ASP A 48 7.21 -1.65 -11.82
N GLU A 49 6.27 -2.46 -11.32
CA GLU A 49 5.39 -3.30 -12.14
C GLU A 49 4.36 -2.48 -12.93
N GLY A 50 3.82 -1.42 -12.32
CA GLY A 50 2.76 -0.58 -12.90
C GLY A 50 3.25 0.62 -13.71
N ASN A 51 4.55 0.96 -13.61
CA ASN A 51 5.12 2.20 -14.13
C ASN A 51 4.32 3.45 -13.69
N ALA A 52 3.84 3.43 -12.43
CA ALA A 52 3.05 4.49 -11.84
C ALA A 52 3.25 4.51 -10.32
N LEU A 53 3.47 5.69 -9.75
CA LEU A 53 3.59 5.88 -8.30
C LEU A 53 2.24 5.60 -7.61
N PRO A 54 2.19 4.74 -6.58
CA PRO A 54 1.05 4.66 -5.68
C PRO A 54 0.73 6.03 -5.07
N ASN A 55 -0.39 6.62 -5.45
CA ASN A 55 -0.78 7.97 -5.02
C ASN A 55 -2.02 7.99 -4.13
N PHE A 56 -2.56 6.81 -3.84
CA PHE A 56 -3.54 6.60 -2.79
C PHE A 56 -3.24 5.28 -2.09
N VAL A 57 -2.73 5.34 -0.85
CA VAL A 57 -2.37 4.15 -0.06
C VAL A 57 -3.47 3.87 0.95
N ALA A 58 -4.06 2.67 0.88
CA ALA A 58 -5.11 2.23 1.78
C ALA A 58 -4.60 1.10 2.68
N VAL A 59 -4.74 1.28 4.00
CA VAL A 59 -4.40 0.30 5.04
C VAL A 59 -5.54 0.17 6.05
N ASP A 60 -5.57 -0.95 6.76
CA ASP A 60 -6.35 -1.06 8.00
C ASP A 60 -5.47 -0.61 9.19
N PHE A 61 -6.08 0.07 10.17
CA PHE A 61 -5.43 0.59 11.40
C PHE A 61 -4.19 1.44 11.08
N TYR A 62 -4.42 2.65 10.54
CA TYR A 62 -3.36 3.54 10.04
C TYR A 62 -2.30 3.93 11.08
N ASP A 63 -2.62 3.81 12.37
CA ASP A 63 -1.76 4.10 13.51
C ASP A 63 -0.89 2.91 13.94
N ILE A 64 -1.07 1.74 13.32
CA ILE A 64 -0.24 0.55 13.49
C ILE A 64 0.71 0.44 12.30
N GLY A 65 2.01 0.56 12.56
CA GLY A 65 3.06 0.42 11.55
C GLY A 65 3.62 1.73 11.03
N ASP A 66 4.29 1.63 9.88
CA ASP A 66 5.18 2.65 9.34
C ASP A 66 4.52 3.42 8.18
N LEU A 67 3.19 3.51 8.16
CA LEU A 67 2.42 4.10 7.05
C LEU A 67 2.95 5.47 6.64
N PHE A 68 3.17 6.35 7.63
CA PHE A 68 3.63 7.71 7.35
C PHE A 68 5.06 7.73 6.81
N GLU A 69 5.96 6.89 7.33
CA GLU A 69 7.33 6.78 6.79
C GLU A 69 7.32 6.26 5.35
N VAL A 70 6.45 5.31 5.02
CA VAL A 70 6.28 4.80 3.66
C VAL A 70 5.77 5.90 2.73
N VAL A 71 4.74 6.63 3.14
CA VAL A 71 4.18 7.73 2.33
C VAL A 71 5.20 8.87 2.15
N ASP A 72 5.95 9.21 3.19
CA ASP A 72 7.01 10.21 3.11
C ASP A 72 8.12 9.77 2.16
N ALA A 73 8.54 8.50 2.22
CA ALA A 73 9.52 7.93 1.29
C ALA A 73 9.02 7.95 -0.16
N LEU A 74 7.75 7.63 -0.42
CA LEU A 74 7.14 7.72 -1.76
C LEU A 74 7.05 9.15 -2.28
N ASN A 75 6.93 10.14 -1.39
CA ASN A 75 6.92 11.57 -1.76
C ASN A 75 8.32 12.21 -1.75
N GLY A 76 9.34 11.52 -1.24
CA GLY A 76 10.71 12.01 -1.14
C GLY A 76 10.90 13.15 -0.13
N VAL A 77 10.17 13.15 0.98
CA VAL A 77 10.23 14.17 2.05
C VAL A 77 10.90 13.70 3.33
#